data_AF-A0A517X3R4-F1
#
_entry.id   AF-A0A517X3R4-F1
#
_cell.length_a   1.000
_cell.length_b   1.000
_cell.length_c   1.000
_cell.angle_alpha   90.00
_cell.angle_beta   90.00
_cell.angle_gamma   90.00
#
_symmetry.space_group_name_H-M   'P 1'
#
loop_
_entity.id
_entity.type
_entity.pdbx_description
1 polymer ?
#
loop_
_entity_poly.entity_id
_entity_poly.type
_entity_poly.pdbx_seq_one_letter_code
_entity_poly.pdbx_strand_id
1 'polypeptide(L)'
;MIKSSSLRIKLSCGIVAVLSTVLFGNIGFAQRSTTKAQQNTTDPFGQSLQPVPIQQYRPNLSNPARSNSRYIGHLFEHTISQKLQKLRQELKNAKSNEQKEEVEKSVREALLEYFNKDMKHREAELEKLMLRSSKMSAALEKRAAAKEQLVNLQLKSFKYEVDGLGLFPKQGMTSQWKSSTRAYPTYTIVNSFDSEDLYLEAAKPKIDPLKTAMNAVNTMLQKLRSEKSDEGRTKTTSELRKALSNYFDLDLKARQKEIDKINAGLKKMQTGLQKRADAKDNIVDLQLQIIVNEAEGLGFFRSSAFNSAQHGIDLRLPALDNLGRSKKDTFFLRRNILR
;
A
#
# COMPACT_ATOMS: atom_id res chain seq x y z
N MET A 1 15.68 -58.35 -0.04
CA MET A 1 16.89 -57.69 0.49
C MET A 1 17.04 -56.34 -0.18
N ILE A 2 16.66 -55.25 0.49
CA ILE A 2 16.79 -53.87 -0.02
C ILE A 2 17.63 -53.10 0.99
N LYS A 3 18.84 -52.70 0.59
CA LYS A 3 19.81 -51.98 1.45
C LYS A 3 19.41 -50.49 1.53
N SER A 4 18.98 -50.07 2.71
CA SER A 4 18.82 -48.66 3.11
C SER A 4 20.20 -47.98 3.18
N SER A 5 20.37 -46.90 2.42
CA SER A 5 21.60 -46.08 2.44
C SER A 5 21.35 -44.83 3.27
N SER A 6 21.88 -44.82 4.50
CA SER A 6 21.84 -43.65 5.39
C SER A 6 22.84 -42.58 4.93
N LEU A 7 22.33 -41.42 4.54
CA LEU A 7 23.11 -40.23 4.26
C LEU A 7 23.42 -39.51 5.61
N ARG A 8 24.66 -39.64 6.12
CA ARG A 8 25.15 -38.87 7.27
C ARG A 8 25.74 -37.55 6.79
N ILE A 9 25.06 -36.44 7.08
CA ILE A 9 25.60 -35.08 6.91
C ILE A 9 26.51 -34.79 8.11
N LYS A 10 27.81 -34.67 7.87
CA LYS A 10 28.80 -34.21 8.87
C LYS A 10 28.70 -32.68 8.97
N LEU A 11 28.20 -32.18 10.10
CA LEU A 11 28.41 -30.79 10.51
C LEU A 11 29.85 -30.64 11.00
N SER A 12 30.68 -29.96 10.21
CA SER A 12 32.02 -29.54 10.61
C SER A 12 31.92 -28.39 11.61
N CYS A 13 32.25 -28.69 12.86
CA CYS A 13 32.54 -27.72 13.90
C CYS A 13 33.94 -27.13 13.60
N GLY A 14 34.00 -25.86 13.23
CA GLY A 14 35.23 -25.13 12.96
C GLY A 14 35.36 -23.95 13.90
N ILE A 15 36.19 -24.13 14.92
CA ILE A 15 36.65 -23.13 15.90
C ILE A 15 37.60 -22.15 15.20
N VAL A 16 37.34 -20.84 15.29
CA VAL A 16 38.42 -19.83 15.29
C VAL A 16 38.06 -18.76 16.32
N ALA A 17 38.74 -18.83 17.46
CA ALA A 17 38.85 -17.78 18.46
C ALA A 17 40.07 -16.92 18.14
N VAL A 18 39.86 -15.65 17.81
CA VAL A 18 40.81 -14.51 17.93
C VAL A 18 39.89 -13.28 17.92
N LEU A 19 39.85 -12.35 18.87
CA LEU A 19 40.92 -11.54 19.41
C LEU A 19 40.36 -10.83 20.66
N SER A 20 41.02 -10.98 21.80
CA SER A 20 40.75 -10.23 23.02
C SER A 20 41.70 -9.03 23.09
N THR A 21 41.32 -8.03 23.89
CA THR A 21 42.15 -6.95 24.48
C THR A 21 42.37 -5.64 23.71
N VAL A 22 42.36 -4.54 24.49
CA VAL A 22 42.76 -3.13 24.20
C VAL A 22 41.57 -2.27 23.66
N LEU A 23 40.92 -1.34 24.36
CA LEU A 23 41.32 -0.36 25.40
C LEU A 23 40.16 -0.08 26.41
N PHE A 24 40.45 -0.24 27.70
CA PHE A 24 39.90 0.64 28.73
C PHE A 24 40.78 1.90 28.74
N GLY A 25 40.18 3.07 28.46
CA GLY A 25 40.89 4.35 28.41
C GLY A 25 40.00 5.50 28.88
N ASN A 26 40.29 5.98 30.09
CA ASN A 26 40.05 7.33 30.61
C ASN A 26 38.62 7.89 30.64
N ILE A 27 37.98 7.69 31.79
CA ILE A 27 36.99 8.63 32.34
C ILE A 27 37.75 9.89 32.77
N GLY A 28 37.91 10.83 31.84
CA GLY A 28 38.41 12.18 32.09
C GLY A 28 37.27 13.05 32.61
N PHE A 29 37.27 13.31 33.91
CA PHE A 29 36.39 14.26 34.59
C PHE A 29 36.80 15.69 34.21
N ALA A 30 36.28 16.23 33.12
CA ALA A 30 36.46 17.63 32.75
C ALA A 30 35.46 18.49 33.53
N GLN A 31 35.95 19.23 34.53
CA GLN A 31 35.23 20.37 35.11
C GLN A 31 34.95 21.40 34.00
N ARG A 32 33.71 21.46 33.55
CA ARG A 32 33.23 22.48 32.61
C ARG A 32 32.91 23.73 33.40
N SER A 33 33.82 24.70 33.35
CA SER A 33 33.62 26.07 33.83
C SER A 33 32.36 26.67 33.21
N THR A 34 31.49 27.18 34.08
CA THR A 34 30.27 27.92 33.75
C THR A 34 30.62 29.32 33.23
N THR A 35 30.83 29.47 31.93
CA THR A 35 30.73 30.77 31.27
C THR A 35 29.26 31.07 30.98
N LYS A 36 28.78 32.16 31.57
CA LYS A 36 27.44 32.74 31.34
C LYS A 36 27.34 33.20 29.89
N ALA A 37 26.93 32.31 29.00
CA ALA A 37 26.42 32.69 27.68
C ALA A 37 24.96 33.10 27.85
N GLN A 38 24.67 34.36 27.54
CA GLN A 38 23.31 34.87 27.39
C GLN A 38 22.55 33.95 26.43
N GLN A 39 21.56 33.25 26.96
CA GLN A 39 20.67 32.42 26.20
C GLN A 39 19.73 33.33 25.41
N ASN A 40 20.08 33.60 24.15
CA ASN A 40 19.07 33.87 23.13
C ASN A 40 18.36 32.55 22.86
N THR A 41 17.34 32.24 23.66
CA THR A 41 16.41 31.14 23.42
C THR A 41 15.52 31.51 22.23
N THR A 42 16.04 31.32 21.03
CA THR A 42 15.17 31.13 19.86
C THR A 42 14.55 29.74 20.02
N ASP A 43 13.34 29.74 20.52
CA ASP A 43 12.50 28.59 20.80
C ASP A 43 12.29 27.75 19.52
N PRO A 44 12.89 26.54 19.38
CA PRO A 44 12.67 25.71 18.20
C PRO A 44 11.27 25.08 18.17
N PHE A 45 10.45 25.32 19.22
CA PHE A 45 9.05 24.90 19.31
C PHE A 45 8.05 26.01 18.99
N GLY A 46 8.50 27.17 18.53
CA GLY A 46 7.67 28.30 18.10
C GLY A 46 6.85 28.08 16.81
N GLN A 47 6.81 26.86 16.26
CA GLN A 47 5.73 26.50 15.34
C GLN A 47 4.51 26.22 16.20
N SER A 48 3.65 27.23 16.33
CA SER A 48 2.32 27.10 16.90
C SER A 48 1.70 25.80 16.39
N LEU A 49 1.53 24.83 17.30
CA LEU A 49 0.71 23.66 17.07
C LEU A 49 -0.73 24.16 16.93
N GLN A 50 -1.03 24.77 15.79
CA GLN A 50 -2.41 25.02 15.42
C GLN A 50 -3.07 23.65 15.47
N PRO A 51 -4.21 23.52 16.19
CA PRO A 51 -4.96 22.28 16.17
C PRO A 51 -5.28 22.01 14.72
N VAL A 52 -4.56 21.08 14.11
CA VAL A 52 -4.85 20.63 12.75
C VAL A 52 -6.29 20.17 12.87
N PRO A 53 -7.25 20.82 12.18
CA PRO A 53 -8.62 20.37 12.23
C PRO A 53 -8.58 18.87 11.95
N ILE A 54 -9.44 18.10 12.63
CA ILE A 54 -9.67 16.69 12.30
C ILE A 54 -10.36 16.65 10.93
N GLN A 55 -9.74 17.21 9.91
CA GLN A 55 -9.89 16.75 8.57
C GLN A 55 -9.54 15.29 8.67
N GLN A 56 -10.56 14.46 8.50
CA GLN A 56 -10.39 13.05 8.22
C GLN A 56 -9.24 13.00 7.22
N TYR A 57 -8.05 12.63 7.68
CA TYR A 57 -6.89 12.43 6.83
C TYR A 57 -7.21 11.15 6.08
N ARG A 58 -8.17 11.25 5.16
CA ARG A 58 -8.34 10.37 4.04
C ARG A 58 -7.13 10.73 3.21
N PRO A 59 -6.07 9.90 3.19
CA PRO A 59 -5.03 10.12 2.20
C PRO A 59 -5.77 10.28 0.88
N ASN A 60 -5.59 11.42 0.21
CA ASN A 60 -6.24 11.67 -1.06
C ASN A 60 -5.72 10.60 -2.02
N LEU A 61 -6.45 9.49 -2.12
CA LEU A 61 -6.11 8.34 -2.96
C LEU A 61 -6.28 8.70 -4.44
N SER A 62 -6.85 9.88 -4.75
CA SER A 62 -6.59 10.60 -5.99
C SER A 62 -5.17 11.17 -5.96
N ASN A 63 -4.20 10.27 -5.96
CA ASN A 63 -2.81 10.62 -6.12
C ASN A 63 -2.61 11.00 -7.59
N PRO A 64 -2.30 12.25 -7.97
CA PRO A 64 -1.94 12.58 -9.35
C PRO A 64 -0.70 11.79 -9.81
N ALA A 65 0.08 11.20 -8.89
CA ALA A 65 1.13 10.25 -9.24
C ALA A 65 0.63 8.92 -9.87
N ARG A 66 -0.67 8.58 -9.75
CA ARG A 66 -1.26 7.46 -10.52
C ARG A 66 -1.33 7.76 -12.03
N SER A 67 -1.36 9.03 -12.42
CA SER A 67 -1.35 9.44 -13.83
C SER A 67 0.04 9.27 -14.44
N ASN A 68 1.10 9.65 -13.72
CA ASN A 68 2.45 9.67 -14.29
C ASN A 68 3.16 8.30 -14.26
N SER A 69 2.84 7.40 -13.31
CA SER A 69 3.43 6.05 -13.32
C SER A 69 3.04 5.25 -14.56
N ARG A 70 1.78 5.41 -15.02
CA ARG A 70 1.30 4.76 -16.26
C ARG A 70 2.03 5.22 -17.51
N TYR A 71 2.55 6.45 -17.52
CA TYR A 71 3.17 7.02 -18.71
C TYR A 71 4.57 6.48 -19.00
N ILE A 72 5.34 6.13 -17.96
CA ILE A 72 6.72 5.66 -18.14
C ILE A 72 6.76 4.22 -18.69
N GLY A 73 5.84 3.35 -18.27
CA GLY A 73 5.73 2.00 -18.84
C GLY A 73 5.39 2.02 -20.33
N HIS A 74 4.48 2.92 -20.73
CA HIS A 74 3.95 2.95 -22.09
C HIS A 74 5.00 3.37 -23.15
N LEU A 75 5.93 4.26 -22.81
CA LEU A 75 6.96 4.69 -23.76
C LEU A 75 7.97 3.57 -24.06
N PHE A 76 8.32 2.79 -23.03
CA PHE A 76 9.25 1.67 -23.19
C PHE A 76 8.63 0.49 -23.94
N GLU A 77 7.38 0.17 -23.63
CA GLU A 77 6.60 -0.86 -24.33
C GLU A 77 6.56 -0.61 -25.84
N HIS A 78 6.41 0.65 -26.24
CA HIS A 78 6.35 1.01 -27.65
C HIS A 78 7.66 0.71 -28.42
N THR A 79 8.83 1.11 -27.89
CA THR A 79 10.11 0.89 -28.57
C THR A 79 10.43 -0.59 -28.75
N ILE A 80 10.19 -1.40 -27.71
CA ILE A 80 10.43 -2.85 -27.80
C ILE A 80 9.40 -3.52 -28.69
N SER A 81 8.12 -3.15 -28.60
CA SER A 81 7.10 -3.70 -29.47
C SER A 81 7.45 -3.47 -30.95
N GLN A 82 7.97 -2.28 -31.28
CA GLN A 82 8.45 -1.99 -32.63
C GLN A 82 9.66 -2.87 -33.01
N LYS A 83 10.63 -3.04 -32.12
CA LYS A 83 11.80 -3.91 -32.35
C LYS A 83 11.37 -5.36 -32.59
N LEU A 84 10.48 -5.90 -31.77
CA LEU A 84 9.95 -7.26 -31.92
C LEU A 84 9.14 -7.41 -33.21
N GLN A 85 8.36 -6.40 -33.60
CA GLN A 85 7.64 -6.42 -34.87
C GLN A 85 8.59 -6.46 -36.07
N LYS A 86 9.70 -5.71 -36.04
CA LYS A 86 10.73 -5.75 -37.09
C LYS A 86 11.41 -7.12 -37.16
N LEU A 87 11.90 -7.62 -36.02
CA LEU A 87 12.56 -8.94 -35.93
C LEU A 87 11.64 -10.07 -36.40
N ARG A 88 10.33 -9.98 -36.10
CA ARG A 88 9.35 -10.94 -36.62
C ARG A 88 9.25 -10.92 -38.14
N GLN A 89 9.29 -9.74 -38.77
CA GLN A 89 9.28 -9.65 -40.24
C GLN A 89 10.58 -10.18 -40.84
N GLU A 90 11.71 -9.90 -40.21
CA GLU A 90 13.01 -10.48 -40.59
C GLU A 90 12.97 -12.01 -40.51
N LEU A 91 12.41 -12.58 -39.44
CA LEU A 91 12.26 -14.02 -39.26
C LEU A 91 11.39 -14.65 -40.36
N LYS A 92 10.30 -13.96 -40.74
CA LYS A 92 9.42 -14.39 -41.85
C LYS A 92 10.14 -14.37 -43.21
N ASN A 93 11.06 -13.43 -43.41
CA ASN A 93 11.76 -13.25 -44.67
C ASN A 93 13.07 -14.06 -44.77
N ALA A 94 13.52 -14.66 -43.67
CA ALA A 94 14.73 -15.48 -43.61
C ALA A 94 14.59 -16.73 -44.49
N LYS A 95 15.56 -16.94 -45.40
CA LYS A 95 15.53 -18.05 -46.38
C LYS A 95 16.37 -19.25 -45.96
N SER A 96 17.33 -19.04 -45.05
CA SER A 96 18.22 -20.08 -44.55
C SER A 96 17.98 -20.32 -43.06
N ASN A 97 18.28 -21.54 -42.60
CA ASN A 97 18.19 -21.88 -41.17
C ASN A 97 19.16 -21.06 -40.32
N GLU A 98 20.36 -20.78 -40.84
CA GLU A 98 21.35 -19.94 -40.15
C GLU A 98 20.82 -18.51 -39.88
N GLN A 99 20.16 -17.89 -40.87
CA GLN A 99 19.51 -16.58 -40.69
C GLN A 99 18.37 -16.64 -39.67
N LYS A 100 17.59 -17.73 -39.67
CA LYS A 100 16.52 -17.91 -38.67
C LYS A 100 17.09 -17.98 -37.26
N GLU A 101 18.13 -18.79 -37.03
CA GLU A 101 18.77 -18.91 -35.72
C GLU A 101 19.33 -17.58 -35.21
N GLU A 102 19.94 -16.78 -36.08
CA GLU A 102 20.47 -15.45 -35.71
C GLU A 102 19.35 -14.46 -35.34
N VAL A 103 18.25 -14.45 -36.10
CA VAL A 103 17.08 -13.62 -35.80
C VAL A 103 16.39 -14.10 -34.52
N GLU A 104 16.25 -15.41 -34.30
CA GLU A 104 15.69 -15.98 -33.07
C GLU A 104 16.49 -15.57 -31.83
N LYS A 105 17.82 -15.59 -31.91
CA LYS A 105 18.69 -15.08 -30.85
C LYS A 105 18.41 -13.61 -30.56
N SER A 106 18.26 -12.79 -31.60
CA SER A 106 17.94 -11.37 -31.47
C SER A 106 16.56 -11.11 -30.88
N VAL A 107 15.56 -11.95 -31.22
CA VAL A 107 14.22 -11.92 -30.60
C VAL A 107 14.31 -12.27 -29.12
N ARG A 108 15.05 -13.33 -28.78
CA ARG A 108 15.24 -13.75 -27.39
C ARG A 108 15.89 -12.65 -26.55
N GLU A 109 16.94 -12.02 -27.08
CA GLU A 109 17.61 -10.89 -26.43
C GLU A 109 16.66 -9.70 -26.22
N ALA A 110 15.83 -9.36 -27.22
CA ALA A 110 14.83 -8.29 -27.10
C ALA A 110 13.75 -8.62 -26.05
N LEU A 111 13.31 -9.87 -25.97
CA LEU A 111 12.37 -10.34 -24.94
C LEU A 111 13.00 -10.27 -23.54
N LEU A 112 14.25 -10.72 -23.38
CA LEU A 112 14.97 -10.62 -22.11
C LEU A 112 15.13 -9.16 -21.67
N GLU A 113 15.48 -8.27 -22.61
CA GLU A 113 15.57 -6.83 -22.36
C GLU A 113 14.24 -6.29 -21.84
N TYR A 114 13.13 -6.65 -22.48
CA TYR A 114 11.77 -6.27 -22.06
C TYR A 114 11.46 -6.71 -20.63
N PHE A 115 11.59 -8.01 -20.36
CA PHE A 115 11.28 -8.59 -19.05
C PHE A 115 12.13 -7.97 -17.94
N ASN A 116 13.43 -7.78 -18.17
CA ASN A 116 14.32 -7.19 -17.18
C ASN A 116 13.91 -5.74 -16.85
N LYS A 117 13.49 -4.96 -17.83
CA LYS A 117 13.06 -3.57 -17.58
C LYS A 117 11.68 -3.50 -16.93
N ASP A 118 10.72 -4.35 -17.31
CA ASP A 118 9.43 -4.47 -16.61
C ASP A 118 9.63 -4.86 -15.14
N MET A 119 10.49 -5.87 -14.87
CA MET A 119 10.81 -6.29 -13.51
C MET A 119 11.41 -5.15 -12.68
N LYS A 120 12.42 -4.45 -13.20
CA LYS A 120 13.03 -3.29 -12.53
C LYS A 120 12.01 -2.19 -12.24
N HIS A 121 11.10 -1.92 -13.18
CA HIS A 121 10.06 -0.93 -12.98
C HIS A 121 9.13 -1.33 -11.83
N ARG A 122 8.65 -2.57 -11.80
CA ARG A 122 7.78 -3.09 -10.74
C ARG A 122 8.47 -3.14 -9.38
N GLU A 123 9.77 -3.47 -9.34
CA GLU A 123 10.59 -3.42 -8.13
C GLU A 123 10.66 -1.99 -7.58
N ALA A 124 10.90 -1.00 -8.44
CA ALA A 124 10.91 0.40 -8.04
C ALA A 124 9.53 0.89 -7.56
N GLU A 125 8.44 0.44 -8.17
CA GLU A 125 7.09 0.72 -7.67
C GLU A 125 6.83 0.06 -6.30
N LEU A 126 7.25 -1.19 -6.11
CA LEU A 126 7.15 -1.91 -4.84
C LEU A 126 7.90 -1.16 -3.73
N GLU A 127 9.13 -0.72 -3.99
CA GLU A 127 9.94 0.04 -3.04
C GLU A 127 9.25 1.35 -2.62
N LYS A 128 8.71 2.11 -3.58
CA LYS A 128 7.95 3.34 -3.28
C LYS A 128 6.74 3.07 -2.38
N LEU A 129 6.03 1.97 -2.61
CA LEU A 129 4.88 1.59 -1.79
C LEU A 129 5.30 1.12 -0.39
N MET A 130 6.40 0.39 -0.27
CA MET A 130 6.98 0.00 1.01
C MET A 130 7.39 1.24 1.83
N LEU A 131 8.08 2.20 1.21
CA LEU A 131 8.45 3.47 1.84
C LEU A 131 7.20 4.23 2.33
N ARG A 132 6.15 4.27 1.52
CA ARG A 132 4.88 4.90 1.91
C ARG A 132 4.25 4.20 3.11
N SER A 133 4.22 2.86 3.12
CA SER A 133 3.68 2.08 4.25
C SER A 133 4.48 2.32 5.54
N SER A 134 5.81 2.37 5.42
CA SER A 134 6.71 2.72 6.54
C SER A 134 6.40 4.11 7.11
N LYS A 135 6.27 5.14 6.25
CA LYS A 135 5.89 6.50 6.67
C LYS A 135 4.52 6.54 7.36
N MET A 136 3.54 5.77 6.87
CA MET A 136 2.22 5.67 7.50
C MET A 136 2.31 5.03 8.90
N SER A 137 3.12 3.98 9.06
CA SER A 137 3.35 3.30 10.34
C SER A 137 4.02 4.23 11.35
N ALA A 138 5.10 4.91 10.96
CA ALA A 138 5.79 5.88 11.81
C ALA A 138 4.88 7.06 12.21
N ALA A 139 4.01 7.52 11.31
CA ALA A 139 3.02 8.55 11.63
C ALA A 139 1.98 8.05 12.64
N LEU A 140 1.55 6.79 12.54
CA LEU A 140 0.61 6.18 13.49
C LEU A 140 1.23 6.02 14.88
N GLU A 141 2.49 5.59 14.96
CA GLU A 141 3.24 5.49 16.21
C GLU A 141 3.38 6.86 16.91
N LYS A 142 3.73 7.91 16.15
CA LYS A 142 3.80 9.28 16.67
C LYS A 142 2.44 9.73 17.23
N ARG A 143 1.34 9.41 16.55
CA ARG A 143 -0.01 9.73 17.04
C ARG A 143 -0.38 8.94 18.29
N ALA A 144 -0.01 7.66 18.35
CA ALA A 144 -0.23 6.83 19.52
C ALA A 144 0.52 7.38 20.74
N ALA A 145 1.79 7.79 20.56
CA ALA A 145 2.58 8.43 21.60
C ALA A 145 1.99 9.80 22.04
N ALA A 146 1.45 10.58 21.11
CA ALA A 146 0.82 11.88 21.39
C ALA A 146 -0.64 11.79 21.85
N LYS A 147 -1.21 10.58 22.02
CA LYS A 147 -2.65 10.39 22.26
C LYS A 147 -3.17 11.21 23.45
N GLU A 148 -2.52 11.11 24.60
CA GLU A 148 -2.96 11.82 25.80
C GLU A 148 -2.91 13.35 25.63
N GLN A 149 -1.90 13.86 24.93
CA GLN A 149 -1.81 15.29 24.63
C GLN A 149 -2.96 15.74 23.71
N LEU A 150 -3.28 14.96 22.68
CA LEU A 150 -4.40 15.25 21.77
C LEU A 150 -5.75 15.22 22.50
N VAL A 151 -5.97 14.23 23.37
CA VAL A 151 -7.18 14.14 24.21
C VAL A 151 -7.29 15.39 25.10
N ASN A 152 -6.21 15.78 25.77
CA ASN A 152 -6.20 16.97 26.64
C ASN A 152 -6.44 18.27 25.84
N LEU A 153 -5.84 18.41 24.66
CA LEU A 153 -6.03 19.57 23.78
C LEU A 153 -7.48 19.69 23.30
N GLN A 154 -8.10 18.58 22.87
CA GLN A 154 -9.50 18.57 22.48
C GLN A 154 -10.42 18.87 23.66
N LEU A 155 -10.14 18.27 24.83
CA LEU A 155 -10.90 18.55 26.05
C LEU A 155 -10.82 20.03 26.42
N LYS A 156 -9.64 20.65 26.31
CA LYS A 156 -9.44 22.08 26.56
C LYS A 156 -10.21 22.94 25.55
N SER A 157 -10.21 22.56 24.27
CA SER A 157 -11.00 23.22 23.23
C SER A 157 -12.50 23.19 23.54
N PHE A 158 -13.03 22.03 23.98
CA PHE A 158 -14.45 21.91 24.33
C PHE A 158 -14.82 22.72 25.57
N LYS A 159 -13.93 22.82 26.57
CA LYS A 159 -14.16 23.68 27.74
C LYS A 159 -14.32 25.14 27.30
N TYR A 160 -13.39 25.66 26.51
CA TYR A 160 -13.50 27.04 26.00
C TYR A 160 -14.76 27.27 25.18
N GLU A 161 -15.18 26.29 24.39
CA GLU A 161 -16.43 26.37 23.63
C GLU A 161 -17.66 26.45 24.55
N VAL A 162 -17.72 25.62 25.60
CA VAL A 162 -18.80 25.62 26.60
C VAL A 162 -18.84 26.93 27.39
N ASP A 163 -17.67 27.49 27.70
CA ASP A 163 -17.54 28.77 28.41
C ASP A 163 -17.85 29.99 27.51
N GLY A 164 -18.20 29.78 26.24
CA GLY A 164 -18.50 30.86 25.30
C GLY A 164 -17.26 31.59 24.77
N LEU A 165 -16.06 31.10 25.09
CA LEU A 165 -14.76 31.57 24.61
C LEU A 165 -14.32 30.87 23.32
N GLY A 166 -15.21 30.10 22.69
CA GLY A 166 -14.90 29.31 21.51
C GLY A 166 -14.42 30.16 20.33
N LEU A 167 -13.23 29.82 19.80
CA LEU A 167 -12.69 30.35 18.54
C LEU A 167 -13.47 29.89 17.30
N PHE A 168 -14.41 28.96 17.46
CA PHE A 168 -15.22 28.47 16.35
C PHE A 168 -16.42 29.40 16.17
N PRO A 169 -16.64 29.94 14.96
CA PRO A 169 -17.80 30.78 14.71
C PRO A 169 -19.05 29.99 15.07
N LYS A 170 -19.89 30.56 15.95
CA LYS A 170 -21.22 30.00 16.25
C LYS A 170 -21.88 29.66 14.91
N GLN A 171 -22.48 28.48 14.80
CA GLN A 171 -23.03 27.89 13.56
C GLN A 171 -24.05 28.77 12.77
N GLY A 172 -24.32 30.01 13.16
CA GLY A 172 -25.04 31.02 12.37
C GLY A 172 -24.16 31.97 11.54
N MET A 173 -22.83 31.92 11.70
CA MET A 173 -21.88 32.69 10.88
C MET A 173 -21.22 31.76 9.86
N THR A 174 -22.03 31.15 8.98
CA THR A 174 -21.52 30.64 7.70
C THR A 174 -21.17 31.84 6.83
N SER A 175 -20.12 32.56 7.21
CA SER A 175 -19.40 33.37 6.25
C SER A 175 -19.13 32.47 5.06
N GLN A 176 -19.36 32.99 3.87
CA GLN A 176 -19.09 32.33 2.59
C GLN A 176 -17.59 32.09 2.40
N TRP A 177 -16.92 31.44 3.36
CA TRP A 177 -15.95 30.41 3.06
C TRP A 177 -16.69 29.40 2.21
N LYS A 178 -16.82 29.74 0.92
CA LYS A 178 -16.75 28.83 -0.19
C LYS A 178 -15.47 28.05 0.09
N SER A 179 -15.55 27.03 0.95
CA SER A 179 -14.65 25.90 0.87
C SER A 179 -14.64 25.63 -0.61
N SER A 180 -13.49 25.82 -1.27
CA SER A 180 -13.37 25.42 -2.65
C SER A 180 -13.75 23.95 -2.63
N THR A 181 -15.00 23.68 -2.95
CA THR A 181 -15.49 22.36 -3.27
C THR A 181 -14.77 22.07 -4.56
N ARG A 182 -13.49 21.70 -4.45
CA ARG A 182 -13.07 20.48 -5.11
C ARG A 182 -14.10 19.49 -4.65
N ALA A 183 -15.13 19.33 -5.48
CA ALA A 183 -16.05 18.24 -5.40
C ALA A 183 -15.16 17.03 -5.20
N TYR A 184 -15.10 16.52 -3.98
CA TYR A 184 -14.49 15.23 -3.76
C TYR A 184 -15.32 14.34 -4.66
N PRO A 185 -14.72 13.66 -5.66
CA PRO A 185 -15.47 12.68 -6.41
C PRO A 185 -16.04 11.74 -5.36
N THR A 186 -17.36 11.81 -5.16
CA THR A 186 -18.09 10.77 -4.46
C THR A 186 -17.97 9.60 -5.39
N TYR A 187 -16.91 8.82 -5.21
CA TYR A 187 -16.85 7.47 -5.72
C TYR A 187 -17.99 6.76 -4.99
N THR A 188 -19.18 6.80 -5.58
CA THR A 188 -20.10 5.69 -5.46
C THR A 188 -19.25 4.50 -5.84
N ILE A 189 -18.91 3.69 -4.85
CA ILE A 189 -18.34 2.38 -5.10
C ILE A 189 -19.50 1.67 -5.79
N VAL A 190 -19.56 1.80 -7.11
CA VAL A 190 -20.40 0.96 -7.94
C VAL A 190 -19.72 -0.40 -7.81
N ASN A 191 -20.13 -1.14 -6.79
CA ASN A 191 -19.93 -2.57 -6.73
C ASN A 191 -20.77 -3.15 -7.87
N SER A 192 -20.37 -2.92 -9.13
CA SER A 192 -20.83 -3.68 -10.29
C SER A 192 -20.12 -5.03 -10.29
N PHE A 193 -20.14 -5.69 -9.13
CA PHE A 193 -19.80 -7.10 -9.04
C PHE A 193 -21.13 -7.80 -9.23
N ASP A 194 -21.31 -8.37 -10.41
CA ASP A 194 -22.41 -9.25 -10.77
C ASP A 194 -22.57 -10.29 -9.65
N SER A 195 -23.55 -10.06 -8.77
CA SER A 195 -23.89 -10.95 -7.66
C SER A 195 -25.36 -11.31 -7.79
N GLU A 196 -25.66 -12.14 -8.78
CA GLU A 196 -26.98 -12.76 -8.95
C GLU A 196 -27.25 -13.86 -7.89
N ASP A 197 -26.26 -14.27 -7.09
CA ASP A 197 -26.36 -15.49 -6.26
C ASP A 197 -26.14 -15.30 -4.74
N LEU A 198 -26.45 -14.14 -4.14
CA LEU A 198 -26.45 -14.02 -2.67
C LEU A 198 -27.85 -13.75 -2.11
N TYR A 199 -28.54 -14.85 -1.79
CA TYR A 199 -29.74 -14.84 -0.95
C TYR A 199 -29.51 -14.00 0.31
N LEU A 200 -30.40 -13.02 0.46
CA LEU A 200 -30.47 -12.02 1.52
C LEU A 200 -30.92 -12.65 2.84
N GLU A 201 -30.03 -13.32 3.56
CA GLU A 201 -30.14 -13.23 5.02
C GLU A 201 -29.87 -11.77 5.38
N ALA A 202 -30.86 -11.10 5.96
CA ALA A 202 -30.79 -9.70 6.38
C ALA A 202 -29.68 -9.53 7.43
N ALA A 203 -28.43 -9.46 6.97
CA ALA A 203 -27.26 -9.23 7.79
C ALA A 203 -27.45 -7.88 8.45
N LYS A 204 -27.71 -7.90 9.76
CA LYS A 204 -27.85 -6.69 10.58
C LYS A 204 -26.73 -5.73 10.18
N PRO A 205 -27.04 -4.45 9.87
CA PRO A 205 -26.03 -3.51 9.41
C PRO A 205 -24.91 -3.49 10.44
N LYS A 206 -23.69 -3.84 10.02
CA LYS A 206 -22.52 -3.81 10.90
C LYS A 206 -22.30 -2.35 11.32
N ILE A 207 -22.70 -2.03 12.55
CA ILE A 207 -22.54 -0.69 13.11
C ILE A 207 -21.04 -0.39 13.19
N ASP A 208 -20.60 0.69 12.56
CA ASP A 208 -19.21 1.13 12.61
C ASP A 208 -18.86 1.56 14.05
N PRO A 209 -17.92 0.88 14.74
CA PRO A 209 -17.57 1.19 16.12
C PRO A 209 -17.04 2.62 16.28
N LEU A 210 -16.39 3.17 15.24
CA LEU A 210 -15.87 4.54 15.27
C LEU A 210 -17.00 5.57 15.29
N LYS A 211 -18.06 5.31 14.50
CA LYS A 211 -19.27 6.14 14.48
C LYS A 211 -19.97 6.11 15.84
N THR A 212 -20.09 4.93 16.45
CA THR A 212 -20.66 4.79 17.80
C THR A 212 -19.86 5.56 18.84
N ALA A 213 -18.53 5.47 18.82
CA ALA A 213 -17.67 6.19 19.75
C ALA A 213 -17.76 7.72 19.55
N MET A 214 -17.83 8.20 18.31
CA MET A 214 -18.03 9.62 18.02
C MET A 214 -19.39 10.12 18.53
N ASN A 215 -20.45 9.31 18.37
CA ASN A 215 -21.77 9.65 18.91
C ASN A 215 -21.74 9.77 20.44
N ALA A 216 -20.97 8.91 21.14
CA ALA A 216 -20.77 9.02 22.58
C ALA A 216 -20.06 10.32 22.97
N VAL A 217 -19.03 10.74 22.23
CA VAL A 217 -18.35 12.04 22.43
C VAL A 217 -19.35 13.20 22.27
N ASN A 218 -20.14 13.20 21.19
CA ASN A 218 -21.14 14.24 20.93
C ASN A 218 -22.21 14.29 22.02
N THR A 219 -22.66 13.14 22.52
CA THR A 219 -23.64 13.04 23.61
C THR A 219 -23.09 13.65 24.90
N MET A 220 -21.83 13.33 25.25
CA MET A 220 -21.19 13.90 26.44
C MET A 220 -20.94 15.41 26.30
N LEU A 221 -20.65 15.89 25.09
CA LEU A 221 -20.51 17.31 24.81
C LEU A 221 -21.83 18.07 24.99
N GLN A 222 -22.95 17.51 24.51
CA GLN A 222 -24.29 18.08 24.72
C GLN A 222 -24.66 18.14 26.20
N LYS A 223 -24.35 17.07 26.95
CA LYS A 223 -24.54 17.02 28.40
C LYS A 223 -23.71 18.11 29.09
N LEU A 224 -22.44 18.28 28.70
CA LEU A 224 -21.54 19.29 29.28
C LEU A 224 -22.06 20.72 29.06
N ARG A 225 -22.62 21.01 27.89
CA ARG A 225 -23.24 22.33 27.57
C ARG A 225 -24.50 22.61 28.39
N SER A 226 -25.25 21.58 28.74
CA SER A 226 -26.52 21.71 29.47
C SER A 226 -26.32 21.82 30.99
N GLU A 227 -25.14 21.40 31.47
CA GLU A 227 -24.82 21.34 32.88
C GLU A 227 -24.44 22.71 33.45
N LYS A 228 -25.13 23.10 34.54
CA LYS A 228 -24.95 24.41 35.20
C LYS A 228 -24.14 24.32 36.48
N SER A 229 -24.15 23.16 37.15
CA SER A 229 -23.38 22.95 38.38
C SER A 229 -21.91 22.67 38.06
N ASP A 230 -21.00 23.28 38.82
CA ASP A 230 -19.56 23.05 38.68
C ASP A 230 -19.19 21.58 38.96
N GLU A 231 -19.84 20.95 39.95
CA GLU A 231 -19.66 19.52 40.24
C GLU A 231 -20.12 18.65 39.07
N GLY A 232 -21.27 18.97 38.46
CA GLY A 232 -21.77 18.26 37.29
C GLY A 232 -20.84 18.42 36.08
N ARG A 233 -20.28 19.62 35.89
CA ARG A 233 -19.33 19.92 34.82
C ARG A 233 -18.03 19.12 34.97
N THR A 234 -17.48 19.02 36.18
CA THR A 234 -16.26 18.23 36.41
C THR A 234 -16.49 16.74 36.15
N LYS A 235 -17.62 16.18 36.61
CA LYS A 235 -17.99 14.78 36.34
C LYS A 235 -18.18 14.50 34.85
N THR A 236 -18.96 15.35 34.15
CA THR A 236 -19.21 15.20 32.71
C THR A 236 -17.93 15.39 31.89
N THR A 237 -17.01 16.26 32.33
CA THR A 237 -15.68 16.43 31.73
C THR A 237 -14.86 15.13 31.82
N SER A 238 -14.92 14.42 32.95
CA SER A 238 -14.25 13.12 33.13
C SER A 238 -14.84 12.05 32.21
N GLU A 239 -16.17 11.99 32.09
CA GLU A 239 -16.86 11.09 31.15
C GLU A 239 -16.51 11.41 29.69
N LEU A 240 -16.47 12.68 29.30
CA LEU A 240 -16.05 13.14 27.98
C LEU A 240 -14.60 12.75 27.67
N ARG A 241 -13.69 12.89 28.64
CA ARG A 241 -12.29 12.43 28.49
C ARG A 241 -12.21 10.94 28.19
N LYS A 242 -13.00 10.11 28.90
CA LYS A 242 -13.07 8.65 28.64
C LYS A 242 -13.62 8.36 27.24
N ALA A 243 -14.69 9.04 26.82
CA ALA A 243 -15.28 8.88 25.50
C ALA A 243 -14.28 9.25 24.38
N LEU A 244 -13.55 10.35 24.54
CA LEU A 244 -12.49 10.77 23.60
C LEU A 244 -11.36 9.75 23.53
N SER A 245 -10.85 9.29 24.67
CA SER A 245 -9.79 8.28 24.71
C SER A 245 -10.20 7.00 23.98
N ASN A 246 -11.42 6.51 24.21
CA ASN A 246 -11.98 5.36 23.50
C ASN A 246 -12.11 5.60 21.99
N TYR A 247 -12.58 6.78 21.57
CA TYR A 247 -12.64 7.15 20.14
C TYR A 247 -11.25 7.08 19.48
N PHE A 248 -10.22 7.67 20.12
CA PHE A 248 -8.86 7.62 19.60
C PHE A 248 -8.30 6.19 19.54
N ASP A 249 -8.54 5.36 20.55
CA ASP A 249 -8.10 3.97 20.54
C ASP A 249 -8.72 3.17 19.38
N LEU A 250 -10.00 3.43 19.08
CA LEU A 250 -10.68 2.82 17.94
C LEU A 250 -10.17 3.34 16.60
N ASP A 251 -9.90 4.65 16.46
CA ASP A 251 -9.28 5.23 15.26
C ASP A 251 -7.89 4.64 15.01
N LEU A 252 -7.05 4.56 16.05
CA LEU A 252 -5.71 3.96 15.95
C LEU A 252 -5.78 2.49 15.51
N LYS A 253 -6.70 1.70 16.09
CA LYS A 253 -6.93 0.30 15.67
C LYS A 253 -7.42 0.19 14.23
N ALA A 254 -8.31 1.09 13.79
CA ALA A 254 -8.80 1.10 12.41
C ALA A 254 -7.66 1.39 11.43
N ARG A 255 -6.84 2.41 11.70
CA ARG A 255 -5.66 2.75 10.88
C ARG A 255 -4.62 1.64 10.87
N GLN A 256 -4.37 0.98 12.00
CA GLN A 256 -3.46 -0.17 12.05
C GLN A 256 -3.94 -1.28 11.11
N LYS A 257 -5.22 -1.63 11.14
CA LYS A 257 -5.80 -2.64 10.23
C LYS A 257 -5.65 -2.27 8.76
N GLU A 258 -5.74 -0.98 8.41
CA GLU A 258 -5.50 -0.52 7.03
C GLU A 258 -4.04 -0.72 6.62
N ILE A 259 -3.09 -0.36 7.49
CA ILE A 259 -1.65 -0.59 7.28
C ILE A 259 -1.35 -2.08 7.12
N ASP A 260 -1.94 -2.93 7.96
CA ASP A 260 -1.77 -4.39 7.88
C ASP A 260 -2.26 -4.95 6.54
N LYS A 261 -3.41 -4.47 6.05
CA LYS A 261 -3.92 -4.82 4.71
C LYS A 261 -2.97 -4.39 3.59
N ILE A 262 -2.41 -3.18 3.69
CA ILE A 262 -1.41 -2.68 2.73
C ILE A 262 -0.18 -3.58 2.74
N ASN A 263 0.37 -3.89 3.92
CA ASN A 263 1.54 -4.76 4.07
C ASN A 263 1.29 -6.17 3.53
N ALA A 264 0.11 -6.74 3.76
CA ALA A 264 -0.28 -8.02 3.17
C ALA A 264 -0.32 -7.96 1.63
N GLY A 265 -0.83 -6.86 1.05
CA GLY A 265 -0.77 -6.59 -0.39
C GLY A 265 0.66 -6.51 -0.92
N LEU A 266 1.55 -5.80 -0.22
CA LEU A 266 2.97 -5.67 -0.60
C LEU A 266 3.68 -7.03 -0.60
N LYS A 267 3.44 -7.85 0.42
CA LYS A 267 4.00 -9.22 0.49
C LYS A 267 3.54 -10.09 -0.67
N LYS A 268 2.26 -10.00 -1.05
CA LYS A 268 1.73 -10.70 -2.24
C LYS A 268 2.41 -10.21 -3.52
N MET A 269 2.61 -8.91 -3.66
CA MET A 269 3.26 -8.30 -4.82
C MET A 269 4.73 -8.75 -4.93
N GLN A 270 5.48 -8.73 -3.83
CA GLN A 270 6.83 -9.25 -3.75
C GLN A 270 6.90 -10.73 -4.13
N THR A 271 5.99 -11.56 -3.61
CA THR A 271 5.93 -12.99 -3.96
C THR A 271 5.61 -13.18 -5.45
N GLY A 272 4.72 -12.36 -6.01
CA GLY A 272 4.39 -12.37 -7.44
C GLY A 272 5.58 -12.00 -8.32
N LEU A 273 6.37 -10.99 -7.92
CA LEU A 273 7.61 -10.63 -8.62
C LEU A 273 8.64 -11.74 -8.55
N GLN A 274 8.85 -12.35 -7.38
CA GLN A 274 9.78 -13.47 -7.25
C GLN A 274 9.40 -14.62 -8.19
N LYS A 275 8.12 -15.02 -8.21
CA LYS A 275 7.65 -16.07 -9.13
C LYS A 275 7.88 -15.74 -10.59
N ARG A 276 7.72 -14.47 -10.99
CA ARG A 276 7.99 -14.02 -12.36
C ARG A 276 9.49 -14.03 -12.67
N ALA A 277 10.32 -13.65 -11.71
CA ALA A 277 11.78 -13.75 -11.84
C ALA A 277 12.22 -15.21 -12.02
N ASP A 278 11.69 -16.12 -11.21
CA ASP A 278 11.98 -17.55 -11.27
C ASP A 278 11.49 -18.19 -12.57
N ALA A 279 10.35 -17.73 -13.11
CA ALA A 279 9.77 -18.23 -14.36
C ALA A 279 10.23 -17.48 -15.62
N LYS A 280 11.14 -16.50 -15.50
CA LYS A 280 11.50 -15.56 -16.57
C LYS A 280 11.95 -16.27 -17.84
N ASP A 281 12.90 -17.19 -17.73
CA ASP A 281 13.49 -17.86 -18.90
C ASP A 281 12.45 -18.73 -19.61
N ASN A 282 11.63 -19.48 -18.85
CA ASN A 282 10.53 -20.25 -19.41
C ASN A 282 9.52 -19.38 -20.16
N ILE A 283 9.18 -18.20 -19.61
CA ILE A 283 8.26 -17.27 -20.26
C ILE A 283 8.86 -16.73 -21.56
N VAL A 284 10.15 -16.35 -21.55
CA VAL A 284 10.86 -15.89 -22.74
C VAL A 284 10.87 -16.96 -23.81
N ASP A 285 11.17 -18.21 -23.45
CA ASP A 285 11.23 -19.32 -24.40
C ASP A 285 9.84 -19.62 -25.00
N LEU A 286 8.79 -19.59 -24.18
CA LEU A 286 7.40 -19.73 -24.67
C LEU A 286 7.00 -18.61 -25.64
N GLN A 287 7.36 -17.35 -25.32
CA GLN A 287 7.08 -16.20 -26.18
C GLN A 287 7.87 -16.27 -27.49
N LEU A 288 9.13 -16.69 -27.43
CA LEU A 288 9.95 -16.94 -28.61
C LEU A 288 9.29 -17.99 -29.51
N GLN A 289 8.88 -19.13 -28.94
CA GLN A 289 8.20 -20.19 -29.69
C GLN A 289 6.91 -19.71 -30.37
N ILE A 290 6.12 -18.86 -29.70
CA ILE A 290 4.93 -18.24 -30.30
C ILE A 290 5.32 -17.37 -31.50
N ILE A 291 6.36 -16.52 -31.36
CA ILE A 291 6.82 -15.64 -32.45
C ILE A 291 7.33 -16.46 -33.64
N VAL A 292 8.08 -17.54 -33.40
CA VAL A 292 8.57 -18.45 -34.44
C VAL A 292 7.41 -19.11 -35.18
N ASN A 293 6.51 -19.78 -34.45
CA ASN A 293 5.32 -20.42 -35.04
C ASN A 293 4.48 -19.43 -35.86
N GLU A 294 4.34 -18.21 -35.36
CA GLU A 294 3.61 -17.15 -36.05
C GLU A 294 4.31 -16.62 -37.31
N ALA A 295 5.65 -16.61 -37.34
CA ALA A 295 6.42 -16.24 -38.53
C ALA A 295 6.35 -17.33 -39.61
N GLU A 296 6.27 -18.59 -39.20
CA GLU A 296 6.10 -19.76 -40.09
C GLU A 296 4.66 -19.96 -40.57
N GLY A 297 3.71 -19.12 -40.13
CA GLY A 297 2.32 -19.21 -40.52
C GLY A 297 1.50 -20.27 -39.76
N LEU A 298 2.07 -20.89 -38.73
CA LEU A 298 1.42 -21.86 -37.84
C LEU A 298 0.70 -21.18 -36.64
N GLY A 299 0.55 -19.85 -36.68
CA GLY A 299 -0.04 -19.09 -35.59
C GLY A 299 -1.56 -19.25 -35.49
N PHE A 300 -2.05 -19.92 -34.44
CA PHE A 300 -3.49 -20.07 -34.14
C PHE A 300 -4.17 -18.77 -33.69
N PHE A 301 -3.41 -17.78 -33.21
CA PHE A 301 -3.95 -16.57 -32.58
C PHE A 301 -4.36 -15.45 -33.55
N ARG A 302 -4.23 -15.65 -34.86
CA ARG A 302 -4.61 -14.65 -35.88
C ARG A 302 -6.06 -14.75 -36.37
N SER A 303 -6.80 -15.79 -35.99
CA SER A 303 -8.13 -16.08 -36.58
C SER A 303 -9.33 -15.65 -35.74
N SER A 304 -9.15 -14.95 -34.61
CA SER A 304 -10.29 -14.22 -34.05
C SER A 304 -10.59 -13.06 -34.99
N ALA A 305 -11.69 -13.16 -35.73
CA ALA A 305 -12.23 -12.21 -36.71
C ALA A 305 -12.64 -10.85 -36.09
N PHE A 306 -11.83 -10.30 -35.20
CA PHE A 306 -11.91 -8.94 -34.70
C PHE A 306 -10.93 -8.08 -35.51
N ASN A 307 -11.43 -7.62 -36.67
CA ASN A 307 -10.79 -6.61 -37.51
C ASN A 307 -10.64 -5.28 -36.75
N SER A 308 -9.64 -5.15 -35.89
CA SER A 308 -9.13 -3.84 -35.47
C SER A 308 -7.70 -3.72 -35.94
N ALA A 309 -7.51 -3.04 -37.07
CA ALA A 309 -6.25 -2.77 -37.76
C ALA A 309 -5.23 -1.92 -36.94
N GLN A 310 -5.33 -1.91 -35.61
CA GLN A 310 -4.51 -1.08 -34.72
C GLN A 310 -4.06 -1.77 -33.42
N HIS A 311 -4.41 -3.04 -33.17
CA HIS A 311 -3.97 -3.68 -31.93
C HIS A 311 -2.57 -4.28 -32.12
N GLY A 312 -1.58 -3.57 -31.57
CA GLY A 312 -0.23 -4.09 -31.38
C GLY A 312 -0.27 -5.43 -30.66
N ILE A 313 0.79 -6.22 -30.81
CA ILE A 313 0.96 -7.49 -30.11
C ILE A 313 0.77 -7.20 -28.61
N ASP A 314 -0.36 -7.64 -28.04
CA ASP A 314 -0.59 -7.48 -26.62
C ASP A 314 0.28 -8.51 -25.89
N LEU A 315 1.50 -8.09 -25.56
CA LEU A 315 2.47 -8.87 -24.77
C LEU A 315 1.98 -9.08 -23.33
N ARG A 316 0.78 -8.58 -22.97
CA ARG A 316 0.11 -9.02 -21.74
C ARG A 316 -0.24 -10.48 -21.85
N LEU A 317 0.67 -11.31 -21.34
CA LEU A 317 0.38 -12.68 -20.95
C LEU A 317 -0.95 -12.71 -20.18
N PRO A 318 -1.93 -13.55 -20.57
CA PRO A 318 -3.14 -13.74 -19.79
C PRO A 318 -2.73 -14.09 -18.38
N ALA A 319 -3.20 -13.28 -17.42
CA ALA A 319 -2.64 -13.14 -16.08
C ALA A 319 -2.06 -14.45 -15.49
N LEU A 320 -0.72 -14.56 -15.53
CA LEU A 320 0.02 -15.64 -14.84
C LEU A 320 -0.29 -15.68 -13.34
N ASP A 321 -0.89 -14.61 -12.81
CA ASP A 321 -1.40 -14.50 -11.44
C ASP A 321 -2.43 -15.59 -11.10
N ASN A 322 -3.05 -16.24 -12.11
CA ASN A 322 -3.97 -17.37 -11.92
C ASN A 322 -3.30 -18.76 -11.91
N LEU A 323 -2.05 -18.92 -12.37
CA LEU A 323 -1.37 -20.23 -12.41
C LEU A 323 -0.99 -20.77 -11.02
N GLY A 324 -1.11 -19.94 -9.97
CA GLY A 324 -0.94 -20.35 -8.58
C GLY A 324 -2.24 -20.64 -7.81
N ARG A 325 -3.42 -20.44 -8.41
CA ARG A 325 -4.68 -20.86 -7.77
C ARG A 325 -4.85 -22.37 -8.00
N SER A 326 -4.46 -23.15 -7.00
CA SER A 326 -4.74 -24.58 -6.96
C SER A 326 -6.22 -24.82 -7.25
N LYS A 327 -6.54 -25.66 -8.25
CA LYS A 327 -7.91 -26.11 -8.55
C LYS A 327 -8.61 -26.77 -7.35
N LYS A 328 -7.88 -27.11 -6.29
CA LYS A 328 -8.45 -27.67 -5.05
C LYS A 328 -9.26 -26.63 -4.26
N ASP A 329 -8.95 -25.33 -4.39
CA ASP A 329 -9.65 -24.29 -3.61
C ASP A 329 -11.00 -23.90 -4.24
N THR A 330 -11.22 -24.18 -5.52
CA THR A 330 -12.52 -23.95 -6.19
C THR A 330 -13.49 -25.12 -6.01
N PHE A 331 -13.02 -26.32 -5.61
CA PHE A 331 -13.88 -27.50 -5.43
C PHE A 331 -14.51 -27.62 -4.03
N PHE A 332 -13.96 -26.95 -3.01
CA PHE A 332 -14.47 -27.07 -1.63
C PHE A 332 -15.67 -26.19 -1.29
N LEU A 333 -16.07 -25.27 -2.18
CA LEU A 333 -17.25 -24.42 -1.96
C LEU A 333 -18.57 -25.00 -2.51
N ARG A 334 -18.58 -26.21 -3.08
CA ARG A 334 -19.77 -26.80 -3.72
C ARG A 334 -20.45 -27.95 -2.97
N ARG A 335 -20.03 -28.32 -1.76
CA ARG A 335 -20.48 -29.59 -1.12
C ARG A 335 -21.25 -29.49 0.20
N ASN A 336 -21.77 -28.32 0.60
CA ASN A 336 -22.53 -28.17 1.86
C ASN A 336 -23.95 -27.60 1.71
N ILE A 337 -24.62 -27.75 0.56
CA ILE A 337 -26.01 -27.25 0.35
C ILE A 337 -27.06 -28.38 0.39
N LEU A 338 -26.71 -29.60 0.76
CA LEU A 338 -27.69 -30.67 0.98
C LEU A 338 -27.36 -31.45 2.25
N ARG A 339 -27.84 -30.95 3.39
CA ARG A 339 -28.23 -31.75 4.57
C ARG A 339 -29.10 -30.95 5.51
#